data_AF-A0A7Z2K5P1-F1
#
_entry.id   AF-A0A7Z2K5P1-F1
#
_cell.length_a   1.000
_cell.length_b   1.000
_cell.length_c   1.000
_cell.angle_alpha   90.00
_cell.angle_beta   90.00
_cell.angle_gamma   90.00
#
_symmetry.space_group_name_H-M   'P 1'
#
loop_
_entity.id
_entity.type
_entity.pdbx_description
1 polymer ?
#
loop_
_entity_poly.entity_id
_entity_poly.type
_entity_poly.pdbx_seq_one_letter_code
_entity_poly.pdbx_strand_id
1 'polypeptide(L)'
;MQVKQESEIYESFVDFFHFSLKLVREISPKNRNLKFAVVNVQITLELFIKYYLVEIGYKEKIIKEGKEIDYKDFETVLKIFFSTTRWSYGEKQELKAILKARNSIVHKGLRSGWNDELAVYIIKCIQFIHGTMLNGLGISLLENYPKPNPISSNITWRQGIEKYIEKLNTTRNMPVFQCPECCVYSLIHSEVVGVGIDLNPHKSLDCLCCLTSYDVEVEAALMNCYKCSEPDSYLIDRLNGNEKQQHMGKCLECRTNTLVRRCYECEHFFHPSQGELNFENKYFCTNDCKEIYEER
;
A
#
# COMPACT_ATOMS: atom_id res chain seq x y z
N MET A 1 -8.94 34.11 7.34
CA MET A 1 -10.09 33.17 7.37
C MET A 1 -9.86 31.93 6.50
N GLN A 2 -9.20 32.03 5.33
CA GLN A 2 -8.90 30.89 4.44
C GLN A 2 -8.20 29.68 5.10
N VAL A 3 -7.18 29.91 5.94
CA VAL A 3 -6.41 28.83 6.61
C VAL A 3 -7.28 27.93 7.50
N LYS A 4 -8.34 28.47 8.11
CA LYS A 4 -9.22 27.69 9.00
C LYS A 4 -10.08 26.68 8.24
N GLN A 5 -10.46 26.99 7.01
CA GLN A 5 -11.33 26.13 6.21
C GLN A 5 -10.56 24.94 5.61
N GLU A 6 -9.31 25.17 5.21
CA GLU A 6 -8.40 24.12 4.74
C GLU A 6 -8.05 23.14 5.86
N SER A 7 -7.71 23.66 7.05
CA SER A 7 -7.46 22.82 8.22
C SER A 7 -8.68 22.02 8.66
N GLU A 8 -9.89 22.62 8.63
CA GLU A 8 -11.13 21.92 8.98
C GLU A 8 -11.45 20.75 8.05
N ILE A 9 -11.21 20.89 6.74
CA ILE A 9 -11.41 19.78 5.78
C ILE A 9 -10.35 18.72 5.97
N TYR A 10 -9.09 19.13 6.22
CA TYR A 10 -8.00 18.21 6.55
C TYR A 10 -8.36 17.34 7.75
N GLU A 11 -8.63 17.99 8.89
CA GLU A 11 -9.00 17.33 10.14
C GLU A 11 -10.22 16.42 9.95
N SER A 12 -11.27 16.92 9.28
CA SER A 12 -12.47 16.13 9.01
C SER A 12 -12.16 14.90 8.17
N PHE A 13 -11.42 15.02 7.06
CA PHE A 13 -11.14 13.85 6.23
C PHE A 13 -10.28 12.83 6.97
N VAL A 14 -9.29 13.28 7.75
CA VAL A 14 -8.40 12.40 8.51
C VAL A 14 -9.21 11.64 9.55
N ASP A 15 -10.10 12.33 10.28
CA ASP A 15 -11.00 11.70 11.25
C ASP A 15 -11.91 10.66 10.60
N PHE A 16 -12.52 10.97 9.45
CA PHE A 16 -13.34 10.03 8.70
C PHE A 16 -12.53 8.84 8.16
N PHE A 17 -11.29 9.05 7.73
CA PHE A 17 -10.37 7.99 7.30
C PHE A 17 -10.07 7.04 8.46
N HIS A 18 -9.70 7.58 9.62
CA HIS A 18 -9.40 6.81 10.81
C HIS A 18 -10.61 6.04 11.34
N PHE A 19 -11.77 6.69 11.35
CA PHE A 19 -13.02 6.07 11.75
C PHE A 19 -13.44 4.95 10.79
N SER A 20 -13.20 5.12 9.49
CA SER A 20 -13.43 4.08 8.48
C SER A 20 -12.59 2.84 8.75
N LEU A 21 -11.29 3.00 9.02
CA LEU A 21 -10.41 1.88 9.38
C LEU A 21 -10.88 1.16 10.65
N LYS A 22 -11.34 1.90 11.66
CA LYS A 22 -11.93 1.33 12.87
C LYS A 22 -13.18 0.50 12.57
N LEU A 23 -14.09 1.03 11.77
CA LEU A 23 -15.30 0.31 11.37
C LEU A 23 -14.98 -0.99 10.63
N VAL A 24 -13.98 -0.96 9.73
CA VAL A 24 -13.54 -2.15 9.00
C VAL A 24 -12.96 -3.21 9.93
N ARG A 25 -12.09 -2.79 10.88
CA ARG A 25 -11.54 -3.68 11.91
C ARG A 25 -12.65 -4.38 12.70
N GLU A 26 -13.73 -3.65 12.99
CA GLU A 26 -14.85 -4.17 13.76
C GLU A 26 -15.88 -4.93 12.92
N ILE A 27 -15.70 -5.14 11.61
CA ILE A 27 -16.66 -5.91 10.79
C ILE A 27 -16.79 -7.33 11.33
N SER A 28 -18.03 -7.77 11.57
CA SER A 28 -18.34 -9.17 11.83
C SER A 28 -19.64 -9.55 11.17
N PRO A 29 -19.90 -10.85 10.95
CA PRO A 29 -21.20 -11.32 10.47
C PRO A 29 -22.39 -10.88 11.34
N LYS A 30 -22.13 -10.50 12.60
CA LYS A 30 -23.15 -10.11 13.59
C LYS A 30 -23.38 -8.60 13.67
N ASN A 31 -22.42 -7.77 13.25
CA ASN A 31 -22.56 -6.31 13.32
C ASN A 31 -22.66 -5.70 11.92
N ARG A 32 -23.47 -4.65 11.80
CA ARG A 32 -23.82 -4.02 10.51
C ARG A 32 -22.69 -3.13 9.97
N ASN A 33 -21.46 -3.31 10.47
CA ASN A 33 -20.36 -2.37 10.29
C ASN A 33 -19.85 -2.31 8.85
N LEU A 34 -20.02 -3.35 8.03
CA LEU A 34 -19.60 -3.31 6.62
C LEU A 34 -20.28 -2.15 5.86
N LYS A 35 -21.58 -1.95 6.08
CA LYS A 35 -22.32 -0.87 5.41
C LYS A 35 -21.90 0.50 5.92
N PHE A 36 -21.73 0.63 7.23
CA PHE A 36 -21.24 1.87 7.82
C PHE A 36 -19.81 2.15 7.34
N ALA A 37 -18.95 1.14 7.21
CA ALA A 37 -17.62 1.28 6.66
C ALA A 37 -17.67 1.77 5.21
N VAL A 38 -18.50 1.18 4.34
CA VAL A 38 -18.70 1.69 2.97
C VAL A 38 -19.13 3.15 2.95
N VAL A 39 -20.15 3.51 3.74
CA VAL A 39 -20.67 4.89 3.77
C VAL A 39 -19.59 5.86 4.27
N ASN A 40 -18.86 5.51 5.33
CA ASN A 40 -17.81 6.37 5.88
C ASN A 40 -16.64 6.49 4.90
N VAL A 41 -16.18 5.40 4.28
CA VAL A 41 -15.12 5.43 3.27
C VAL A 41 -15.51 6.32 2.08
N GLN A 42 -16.78 6.32 1.68
CA GLN A 42 -17.27 7.19 0.62
C GLN A 42 -17.23 8.68 1.02
N ILE A 43 -17.60 8.99 2.27
CA ILE A 43 -17.52 10.35 2.82
C ILE A 43 -16.04 10.77 2.90
N THR A 44 -15.17 9.90 3.39
CA THR A 44 -13.72 10.11 3.42
C THR A 44 -13.19 10.43 2.04
N LEU A 45 -13.56 9.65 1.03
CA LEU A 45 -13.14 9.85 -0.36
C LEU A 45 -13.59 11.22 -0.89
N GLU A 46 -14.82 11.63 -0.58
CA GLU A 46 -15.35 12.94 -0.98
C GLU A 46 -14.59 14.10 -0.32
N LEU A 47 -14.35 14.01 0.99
CA LEU A 47 -13.59 15.02 1.72
C LEU A 47 -12.13 15.07 1.26
N PHE A 48 -11.52 13.91 1.06
CA PHE A 48 -10.15 13.77 0.56
C PHE A 48 -9.97 14.46 -0.79
N ILE A 49 -10.82 14.17 -1.79
CA ILE A 49 -10.67 14.77 -3.12
C ILE A 49 -10.85 16.29 -3.06
N LYS A 50 -11.79 16.78 -2.24
CA LYS A 50 -11.97 18.22 -2.03
C LYS A 50 -10.70 18.83 -1.44
N TYR A 51 -10.21 18.28 -0.34
CA TYR A 51 -8.97 18.71 0.30
C TYR A 51 -7.80 18.71 -0.67
N TYR A 52 -7.55 17.58 -1.34
CA TYR A 52 -6.47 17.44 -2.30
C TYR A 52 -6.51 18.54 -3.38
N LEU A 53 -7.68 18.78 -3.98
CA LEU A 53 -7.84 19.83 -4.98
C LEU A 53 -7.63 21.24 -4.42
N VAL A 54 -7.95 21.49 -3.15
CA VAL A 54 -7.62 22.78 -2.51
C VAL A 54 -6.10 22.92 -2.38
N GLU A 55 -5.42 21.89 -1.84
CA GLU A 55 -3.96 21.90 -1.65
C GLU A 55 -3.19 22.12 -2.95
N ILE A 56 -3.62 21.49 -4.04
CA ILE A 56 -2.98 21.65 -5.36
C ILE A 56 -3.46 22.89 -6.14
N GLY A 57 -4.16 23.83 -5.48
CA GLY A 57 -4.48 25.16 -6.03
C GLY A 57 -5.74 25.25 -6.90
N TYR A 58 -6.63 24.26 -6.85
CA TYR A 58 -7.87 24.19 -7.65
C TYR A 58 -9.14 24.54 -6.87
N LYS A 59 -9.00 25.22 -5.73
CA LYS A 59 -10.10 25.64 -4.84
C LYS A 59 -11.27 26.33 -5.57
N GLU A 60 -10.97 27.31 -6.42
CA GLU A 60 -11.99 28.08 -7.14
C GLU A 60 -12.83 27.22 -8.09
N LYS A 61 -12.27 26.11 -8.60
CA LYS A 61 -12.99 25.22 -9.51
C LYS A 61 -14.01 24.35 -8.79
N ILE A 62 -13.86 24.11 -7.49
CA ILE A 62 -14.69 23.18 -6.72
C ILE A 62 -15.70 23.86 -5.79
N ILE A 63 -15.61 25.18 -5.61
CA ILE A 63 -16.58 25.99 -4.86
C ILE A 63 -17.74 26.39 -5.78
N LYS A 64 -18.97 26.46 -5.25
CA LYS A 64 -20.15 26.96 -5.98
C LYS A 64 -20.06 28.47 -6.15
N GLU A 65 -20.39 28.97 -7.33
CA GLU A 65 -20.39 30.40 -7.63
C GLU A 65 -21.26 31.18 -6.63
N GLY A 66 -20.72 32.30 -6.12
CA GLY A 66 -21.43 33.19 -5.19
C GLY A 66 -21.54 32.69 -3.74
N LYS A 67 -20.86 31.59 -3.37
CA LYS A 67 -20.83 31.08 -1.98
C LYS A 67 -19.42 30.71 -1.56
N GLU A 68 -18.91 31.26 -0.46
CA GLU A 68 -17.55 30.92 0.03
C GLU A 68 -17.40 29.51 0.64
N ILE A 69 -18.52 28.84 0.98
CA ILE A 69 -18.49 27.63 1.83
C ILE A 69 -19.10 26.39 1.16
N ASP A 70 -19.86 26.53 0.08
CA ASP A 70 -20.52 25.39 -0.57
C ASP A 70 -19.66 24.77 -1.67
N TYR A 71 -19.25 23.52 -1.49
CA TYR A 71 -18.62 22.72 -2.55
C TYR A 71 -19.63 22.28 -3.61
N LYS A 72 -19.17 22.17 -4.86
CA LYS A 72 -19.89 21.50 -5.95
C LYS A 72 -20.18 20.04 -5.57
N ASP A 73 -21.16 19.45 -6.26
CA ASP A 73 -21.49 18.04 -6.05
C ASP A 73 -20.28 17.14 -6.31
N PHE A 74 -20.23 16.01 -5.61
CA PHE A 74 -19.08 15.11 -5.68
C PHE A 74 -18.79 14.60 -7.11
N GLU A 75 -19.80 14.42 -7.96
CA GLU A 75 -19.57 13.97 -9.34
C GLU A 75 -18.81 15.04 -10.15
N THR A 76 -19.17 16.31 -9.98
CA THR A 76 -18.46 17.44 -10.57
C THR A 76 -17.04 17.58 -10.03
N VAL A 77 -16.86 17.48 -8.72
CA VAL A 77 -15.53 17.52 -8.07
C VAL A 77 -14.64 16.38 -8.57
N LEU A 78 -15.18 15.17 -8.68
CA LEU A 78 -14.47 14.01 -9.20
C LEU A 78 -14.08 14.19 -10.67
N LYS A 79 -14.95 14.79 -11.50
CA LYS A 79 -14.61 15.11 -12.90
C LYS A 79 -13.44 16.10 -12.97
N ILE A 80 -13.43 17.11 -12.09
CA ILE A 80 -12.33 18.09 -12.00
C ILE A 80 -11.03 17.40 -11.62
N PHE A 81 -11.04 16.54 -10.59
CA PHE A 81 -9.87 15.74 -10.19
C PHE A 81 -9.23 15.05 -11.40
N PHE A 82 -9.98 14.19 -12.10
CA PHE A 82 -9.46 13.46 -13.26
C PHE A 82 -9.13 14.32 -14.48
N SER A 83 -9.55 15.58 -14.52
CA SER A 83 -9.17 16.51 -15.59
C SER A 83 -7.90 17.31 -15.28
N THR A 84 -7.51 17.34 -14.00
CA THR A 84 -6.42 18.18 -13.49
C THR A 84 -5.22 17.35 -13.04
N THR A 85 -5.46 16.14 -12.51
CA THR A 85 -4.40 15.20 -12.17
C THR A 85 -4.01 14.38 -13.40
N ARG A 86 -2.70 14.34 -13.68
CA ARG A 86 -2.12 13.52 -14.76
C ARG A 86 -1.95 12.05 -14.38
N TRP A 87 -2.04 11.76 -13.08
CA TRP A 87 -1.91 10.44 -12.48
C TRP A 87 -2.94 10.28 -11.36
N SER A 88 -3.43 9.07 -11.13
CA SER A 88 -4.32 8.75 -10.02
C SER A 88 -4.19 7.28 -9.65
N TYR A 89 -4.29 6.93 -8.36
CA TYR A 89 -4.49 5.52 -8.00
C TYR A 89 -5.88 5.05 -8.50
N GLY A 90 -5.93 4.06 -9.38
CA GLY A 90 -7.21 3.55 -9.93
C GLY A 90 -7.86 4.42 -11.02
N GLU A 91 -8.84 3.84 -11.71
CA GLU A 91 -9.44 4.44 -12.91
C GLU A 91 -10.70 5.26 -12.62
N LYS A 92 -10.96 6.30 -13.44
CA LYS A 92 -12.21 7.09 -13.40
C LYS A 92 -13.48 6.25 -13.50
N GLN A 93 -13.44 5.16 -14.28
CA GLN A 93 -14.56 4.23 -14.38
C GLN A 93 -14.79 3.46 -13.08
N GLU A 94 -13.72 3.11 -12.38
CA GLU A 94 -13.79 2.42 -11.09
C GLU A 94 -14.34 3.34 -9.98
N LEU A 95 -13.92 4.61 -9.94
CA LEU A 95 -14.45 5.60 -9.01
C LEU A 95 -15.94 5.96 -9.29
N LYS A 96 -16.38 5.89 -10.54
CA LYS A 96 -17.82 5.94 -10.88
C LYS A 96 -18.58 4.67 -10.48
N ALA A 97 -17.96 3.49 -10.63
CA ALA A 97 -18.53 2.23 -10.17
C ALA A 97 -18.69 2.22 -8.65
N ILE A 98 -17.70 2.76 -7.94
CA ILE A 98 -17.72 3.08 -6.51
C ILE A 98 -18.98 3.89 -6.15
N LEU A 99 -19.26 4.99 -6.86
CA LEU A 99 -20.44 5.81 -6.61
C LEU A 99 -21.78 5.09 -6.89
N LYS A 100 -21.85 4.27 -7.93
CA LYS A 100 -23.04 3.47 -8.24
C LYS A 100 -23.27 2.36 -7.22
N ALA A 101 -22.20 1.77 -6.70
CA ALA A 101 -22.24 0.74 -5.67
C ALA A 101 -22.91 1.29 -4.41
N ARG A 102 -22.57 2.51 -3.94
CA ARG A 102 -23.23 3.17 -2.80
C ARG A 102 -24.76 3.14 -2.90
N ASN A 103 -25.30 3.57 -4.03
CA ASN A 103 -26.76 3.61 -4.22
C ASN A 103 -27.35 2.20 -4.15
N SER A 104 -26.71 1.21 -4.80
CA SER A 104 -27.15 -0.18 -4.71
C SER A 104 -27.13 -0.71 -3.27
N ILE A 105 -26.13 -0.33 -2.47
CA ILE A 105 -25.88 -0.84 -1.11
C ILE A 105 -26.85 -0.25 -0.09
N VAL A 106 -27.06 1.07 -0.14
CA VAL A 106 -28.00 1.78 0.73
C VAL A 106 -29.42 1.26 0.50
N HIS A 107 -29.77 0.92 -0.76
CA HIS A 107 -31.09 0.43 -1.11
C HIS A 107 -31.31 -1.08 -0.91
N LYS A 108 -30.26 -1.92 -0.83
CA LYS A 108 -30.39 -3.38 -0.68
C LYS A 108 -30.83 -3.90 0.71
N GLY A 109 -31.16 -3.04 1.68
CA GLY A 109 -31.74 -3.45 2.97
C GLY A 109 -30.87 -4.35 3.85
N LEU A 110 -31.25 -4.57 5.11
CA LEU A 110 -30.44 -5.16 6.20
C LEU A 110 -29.93 -6.62 6.04
N ARG A 111 -30.26 -7.32 4.94
CA ARG A 111 -30.09 -8.77 4.81
C ARG A 111 -28.77 -9.25 4.19
N SER A 112 -27.91 -8.34 3.76
CA SER A 112 -26.61 -8.68 3.18
C SER A 112 -25.55 -8.75 4.28
N GLY A 113 -25.05 -9.96 4.57
CA GLY A 113 -23.79 -10.16 5.30
C GLY A 113 -22.60 -9.64 4.50
N TRP A 114 -21.43 -10.25 4.68
CA TRP A 114 -20.26 -9.88 3.87
C TRP A 114 -20.55 -9.95 2.37
N ASN A 115 -20.14 -8.91 1.65
CA ASN A 115 -20.25 -8.83 0.21
C ASN A 115 -18.86 -8.47 -0.35
N ASP A 116 -18.31 -9.38 -1.14
CA ASP A 116 -16.95 -9.26 -1.68
C ASP A 116 -16.75 -7.99 -2.51
N GLU A 117 -17.78 -7.54 -3.24
CA GLU A 117 -17.70 -6.29 -4.01
C GLU A 117 -17.53 -5.08 -3.10
N LEU A 118 -18.12 -5.11 -1.89
CA LEU A 118 -18.04 -4.01 -0.93
C LEU A 118 -16.71 -3.97 -0.21
N ALA A 119 -16.14 -5.15 0.04
CA ALA A 119 -14.80 -5.27 0.56
C ALA A 119 -13.78 -4.71 -0.42
N VAL A 120 -13.83 -5.16 -1.68
CA VAL A 120 -12.98 -4.66 -2.76
C VAL A 120 -13.13 -3.14 -2.92
N TYR A 121 -14.36 -2.63 -2.83
CA TYR A 121 -14.63 -1.20 -2.82
C TYR A 121 -13.87 -0.46 -1.71
N ILE A 122 -13.98 -0.94 -0.46
CA ILE A 122 -13.34 -0.32 0.71
C ILE A 122 -11.82 -0.31 0.52
N ILE A 123 -11.26 -1.46 0.13
CA ILE A 123 -9.82 -1.65 -0.12
C ILE A 123 -9.34 -0.62 -1.13
N LYS A 124 -9.99 -0.55 -2.30
CA LYS A 124 -9.61 0.38 -3.37
C LYS A 124 -9.67 1.83 -2.93
N CYS A 125 -10.70 2.22 -2.19
CA CYS A 125 -10.83 3.60 -1.73
C CYS A 125 -9.75 3.97 -0.71
N ILE A 126 -9.47 3.11 0.26
CA ILE A 126 -8.41 3.33 1.26
C ILE A 126 -7.05 3.47 0.55
N GLN A 127 -6.74 2.55 -0.37
CA GLN A 127 -5.51 2.56 -1.14
C GLN A 127 -5.40 3.81 -2.02
N PHE A 128 -6.49 4.22 -2.68
CA PHE A 128 -6.51 5.44 -3.47
C PHE A 128 -6.24 6.69 -2.64
N ILE A 129 -6.95 6.85 -1.52
CA ILE A 129 -6.80 8.00 -0.64
C ILE A 129 -5.37 8.05 -0.10
N HIS A 130 -4.87 6.95 0.48
CA HIS A 130 -3.54 6.90 1.07
C HIS A 130 -2.44 7.07 0.01
N GLY A 131 -2.50 6.32 -1.08
CA GLY A 131 -1.50 6.36 -2.15
C GLY A 131 -1.44 7.73 -2.84
N THR A 132 -2.60 8.36 -3.08
CA THR A 132 -2.62 9.71 -3.68
C THR A 132 -2.08 10.77 -2.72
N MET A 133 -2.38 10.66 -1.43
CA MET A 133 -1.88 11.58 -0.41
C MET A 133 -0.36 11.47 -0.24
N LEU A 134 0.15 10.24 -0.16
CA LEU A 134 1.58 9.98 0.00
C LEU A 134 2.37 10.43 -1.22
N ASN A 135 1.97 10.02 -2.42
CA ASN A 135 2.71 10.35 -3.64
C ASN A 135 2.51 11.81 -4.09
N GLY A 136 1.33 12.38 -3.84
CA GLY A 136 1.02 13.73 -4.31
C GLY A 136 1.46 14.84 -3.39
N LEU A 137 1.48 14.57 -2.08
CA LEU A 137 1.74 15.59 -1.06
C LEU A 137 2.81 15.16 -0.06
N GLY A 138 3.38 13.95 -0.17
CA GLY A 138 4.41 13.44 0.74
C GLY A 138 3.89 13.07 2.14
N ILE A 139 2.56 12.99 2.32
CA ILE A 139 1.95 12.81 3.65
C ILE A 139 1.41 11.38 3.78
N SER A 140 1.94 10.65 4.77
CA SER A 140 1.46 9.31 5.11
C SER A 140 0.32 9.38 6.13
N LEU A 141 -0.89 9.02 5.70
CA LEU A 141 -2.05 8.87 6.60
C LEU A 141 -1.93 7.72 7.62
N LEU A 142 -0.88 6.90 7.51
CA LEU A 142 -0.67 5.70 8.31
C LEU A 142 0.60 5.78 9.17
N GLU A 143 1.31 6.91 9.16
CA GLU A 143 2.58 7.07 9.89
C GLU A 143 2.42 6.81 11.38
N ASN A 144 1.34 7.33 11.98
CA ASN A 144 1.03 7.19 13.41
C ASN A 144 0.15 5.97 13.74
N TYR A 145 -0.11 5.09 12.77
CA TYR A 145 -0.88 3.88 13.01
C TYR A 145 -0.01 2.78 13.62
N PRO A 146 -0.55 1.96 14.55
CA PRO A 146 0.15 0.75 14.98
C PRO A 146 0.51 -0.09 13.77
N LYS A 147 1.77 -0.53 13.68
CA LYS A 147 2.27 -1.45 12.66
C LYS A 147 2.47 -2.85 13.29
N PRO A 148 1.99 -3.93 12.64
CA PRO A 148 1.10 -3.94 11.48
C PRO A 148 -0.28 -3.32 11.79
N ASN A 149 -0.95 -2.78 10.76
CA ASN A 149 -2.25 -2.14 10.96
C ASN A 149 -3.27 -3.13 11.56
N PRO A 150 -3.98 -2.78 12.66
CA PRO A 150 -4.91 -3.69 13.33
C PRO A 150 -6.06 -4.19 12.46
N ILE A 151 -6.36 -3.51 11.35
CA ILE A 151 -7.36 -3.96 10.36
C ILE A 151 -7.06 -5.37 9.84
N SER A 152 -5.78 -5.75 9.79
CA SER A 152 -5.31 -7.06 9.35
C SER A 152 -5.72 -8.21 10.27
N SER A 153 -6.14 -7.93 11.51
CA SER A 153 -6.73 -8.94 12.41
C SER A 153 -8.14 -9.35 12.02
N ASN A 154 -8.84 -8.56 11.21
CA ASN A 154 -10.21 -8.83 10.81
C ASN A 154 -10.24 -9.91 9.72
N ILE A 155 -10.77 -11.10 10.04
CA ILE A 155 -10.84 -12.24 9.11
C ILE A 155 -11.55 -11.86 7.80
N THR A 156 -12.60 -11.07 7.90
CA THR A 156 -13.41 -10.71 6.75
C THR A 156 -12.63 -9.79 5.80
N TRP A 157 -11.94 -8.79 6.35
CA TRP A 157 -10.98 -7.96 5.61
C TRP A 157 -9.90 -8.80 4.90
N ARG A 158 -9.25 -9.72 5.62
CA ARG A 158 -8.21 -10.60 5.05
C ARG A 158 -8.72 -11.37 3.84
N GLN A 159 -9.89 -11.99 3.95
CA GLN A 159 -10.52 -12.73 2.85
C GLN A 159 -10.88 -11.82 1.66
N GLY A 160 -11.33 -10.58 1.93
CA GLY A 160 -11.59 -9.59 0.88
C GLY A 160 -10.33 -9.19 0.12
N ILE A 161 -9.22 -9.03 0.84
CA ILE A 161 -7.92 -8.71 0.26
C ILE A 161 -7.41 -9.85 -0.62
N GLU A 162 -7.43 -11.10 -0.14
CA GLU A 162 -6.97 -12.26 -0.91
C GLU A 162 -7.75 -12.40 -2.23
N LYS A 163 -9.07 -12.28 -2.19
CA LYS A 163 -9.91 -12.30 -3.41
C LYS A 163 -9.62 -11.12 -4.34
N TYR A 164 -9.35 -9.94 -3.79
CA TYR A 164 -9.00 -8.78 -4.59
C TYR A 164 -7.68 -9.01 -5.35
N ILE A 165 -6.69 -9.57 -4.68
CA ILE A 165 -5.38 -9.86 -5.25
C ILE A 165 -5.44 -10.99 -6.27
N GLU A 166 -6.22 -12.05 -6.02
CA GLU A 166 -6.45 -13.11 -6.99
C GLU A 166 -7.00 -12.55 -8.31
N LYS A 167 -7.98 -11.66 -8.21
CA LYS A 167 -8.54 -10.95 -9.39
C LYS A 167 -7.52 -10.04 -10.07
N LEU A 168 -6.73 -9.31 -9.29
CA LEU A 168 -5.70 -8.41 -9.81
C LEU A 168 -4.61 -9.20 -10.53
N ASN A 169 -4.14 -10.30 -9.94
CA ASN A 169 -3.11 -11.18 -10.49
C ASN A 169 -3.60 -11.86 -11.78
N THR A 170 -4.85 -12.31 -11.84
CA THR A 170 -5.46 -12.84 -13.08
C THR A 170 -5.38 -11.84 -14.25
N THR A 171 -5.40 -10.54 -13.96
CA THR A 171 -5.40 -9.48 -14.98
C THR A 171 -3.99 -8.99 -15.32
N ARG A 172 -3.08 -8.96 -14.33
CA ARG A 172 -1.76 -8.31 -14.45
C ARG A 172 -0.58 -9.27 -14.45
N ASN A 173 -0.79 -10.56 -14.14
CA ASN A 173 0.25 -11.59 -14.03
C ASN A 173 1.46 -11.11 -13.21
N MET A 174 1.21 -10.81 -11.93
CA MET A 174 2.19 -10.21 -11.02
C MET A 174 2.62 -11.20 -9.92
N PRO A 175 3.86 -11.09 -9.41
CA PRO A 175 4.25 -11.79 -8.20
C PRO A 175 3.38 -11.35 -7.00
N VAL A 176 2.94 -12.33 -6.21
CA VAL A 176 2.19 -12.11 -4.98
C VAL A 176 2.84 -12.91 -3.89
N PHE A 177 3.29 -12.24 -2.84
CA PHE A 177 4.01 -12.87 -1.74
C PHE A 177 3.22 -12.85 -0.44
N GLN A 178 3.57 -13.74 0.49
CA GLN A 178 3.06 -13.69 1.84
C GLN A 178 3.71 -12.53 2.62
N CYS A 179 2.89 -11.62 3.16
CA CYS A 179 3.40 -10.56 4.03
C CYS A 179 3.94 -11.16 5.35
N PRO A 180 5.16 -10.81 5.79
CA PRO A 180 5.75 -11.39 6.99
C PRO A 180 5.09 -10.89 8.28
N GLU A 181 4.42 -9.73 8.27
CA GLU A 181 3.75 -9.15 9.43
C GLU A 181 2.37 -9.75 9.70
N CYS A 182 1.54 -9.88 8.64
CA CYS A 182 0.16 -10.33 8.79
C CYS A 182 -0.11 -11.74 8.24
N CYS A 183 0.91 -12.38 7.65
CA CYS A 183 0.84 -13.73 7.09
C CYS A 183 -0.27 -13.91 6.03
N VAL A 184 -0.63 -12.85 5.29
CA VAL A 184 -1.61 -12.90 4.19
C VAL A 184 -0.88 -12.75 2.86
N TYR A 185 -1.26 -13.53 1.84
CA TYR A 185 -0.78 -13.38 0.47
C TYR A 185 -1.31 -12.08 -0.12
N SER A 186 -0.58 -11.00 0.14
CA SER A 186 -0.99 -9.64 -0.17
C SER A 186 0.12 -8.63 -0.28
N LEU A 187 1.36 -9.12 -0.23
CA LEU A 187 2.54 -8.32 -0.45
C LEU A 187 2.84 -8.34 -1.96
N ILE A 188 2.78 -7.18 -2.58
CA ILE A 188 2.97 -7.00 -4.03
C ILE A 188 3.87 -5.80 -4.29
N HIS A 189 4.43 -5.68 -5.49
CA HIS A 189 5.14 -4.47 -5.86
C HIS A 189 4.18 -3.27 -5.95
N SER A 190 4.59 -2.13 -5.39
CA SER A 190 3.80 -0.89 -5.31
C SER A 190 3.35 -0.37 -6.68
N GLU A 191 4.18 -0.60 -7.70
CA GLU A 191 3.89 -0.27 -9.11
C GLU A 191 2.60 -0.93 -9.63
N VAL A 192 2.18 -2.06 -9.04
CA VAL A 192 1.03 -2.80 -9.55
C VAL A 192 -0.30 -2.20 -9.10
N VAL A 193 -0.32 -1.26 -8.16
CA VAL A 193 -1.57 -0.63 -7.70
C VAL A 193 -1.66 0.84 -8.15
N GLY A 194 -0.52 1.49 -8.47
CA GLY A 194 -0.49 2.76 -9.16
C GLY A 194 -0.94 2.63 -10.63
N VAL A 195 -1.89 3.43 -11.08
CA VAL A 195 -2.26 3.51 -12.51
C VAL A 195 -1.89 4.90 -13.02
N GLY A 196 -0.68 5.02 -13.55
CA GLY A 196 -0.21 6.26 -14.16
C GLY A 196 1.31 6.38 -14.16
N ILE A 197 1.92 5.84 -15.22
CA ILE A 197 3.08 6.36 -15.96
C ILE A 197 4.18 7.05 -15.12
N ASP A 198 5.34 6.39 -15.04
CA ASP A 198 6.70 6.97 -14.98
C ASP A 198 6.98 8.08 -13.96
N LEU A 199 6.60 7.90 -12.69
CA LEU A 199 7.10 8.76 -11.62
C LEU A 199 7.65 7.88 -10.49
N ASN A 200 8.96 7.63 -10.59
CA ASN A 200 9.82 6.84 -9.70
C ASN A 200 9.43 5.37 -9.48
N PRO A 201 10.17 4.41 -10.06
CA PRO A 201 10.09 3.00 -9.68
C PRO A 201 10.82 2.83 -8.35
N HIS A 202 10.32 3.45 -7.28
CA HIS A 202 10.75 3.03 -5.95
C HIS A 202 10.29 1.59 -5.83
N LYS A 203 11.25 0.66 -5.89
CA LYS A 203 11.01 -0.76 -5.72
C LYS A 203 10.60 -0.94 -4.27
N SER A 204 9.32 -0.81 -3.98
CA SER A 204 8.76 -1.12 -2.68
C SER A 204 7.80 -2.29 -2.79
N LEU A 205 7.71 -3.04 -1.70
CA LEU A 205 6.70 -4.07 -1.54
C LEU A 205 5.64 -3.57 -0.57
N ASP A 206 4.39 -3.53 -1.02
CA ASP A 206 3.25 -3.05 -0.24
C ASP A 206 2.32 -4.20 0.11
N CYS A 207 2.05 -4.37 1.41
CA CYS A 207 1.03 -5.29 1.88
C CYS A 207 -0.33 -4.62 1.87
N LEU A 208 -1.22 -5.06 0.98
CA LEU A 208 -2.58 -4.51 0.92
C LEU A 208 -3.43 -4.86 2.15
N CYS A 209 -3.05 -5.90 2.90
CA CYS A 209 -3.80 -6.33 4.08
C CYS A 209 -3.46 -5.54 5.35
N CYS A 210 -2.18 -5.37 5.69
CA CYS A 210 -1.75 -4.68 6.90
C CYS A 210 -1.14 -3.30 6.66
N LEU A 211 -1.14 -2.86 5.39
CA LEU A 211 -0.69 -1.54 4.96
C LEU A 211 0.77 -1.25 5.36
N THR A 212 1.58 -2.31 5.46
CA THR A 212 3.02 -2.22 5.68
C THR A 212 3.71 -2.13 4.32
N SER A 213 4.67 -1.22 4.21
CA SER A 213 5.50 -1.03 3.03
C SER A 213 6.94 -1.37 3.38
N TYR A 214 7.68 -1.95 2.44
CA TYR A 214 9.12 -2.20 2.53
C TYR A 214 9.78 -1.45 1.39
N ASP A 215 10.66 -0.51 1.71
CA ASP A 215 11.53 0.11 0.72
C ASP A 215 12.67 -0.86 0.38
N VAL A 216 12.63 -1.50 -0.80
CA VAL A 216 13.65 -2.49 -1.19
C VAL A 216 14.91 -1.87 -1.80
N GLU A 217 14.96 -0.53 -1.89
CA GLU A 217 16.17 0.20 -2.27
C GLU A 217 17.00 0.54 -1.04
N VAL A 218 16.34 1.03 0.02
CA VAL A 218 16.99 1.59 1.21
C VAL A 218 16.98 0.63 2.40
N GLU A 219 15.82 0.07 2.75
CA GLU A 219 15.61 -0.65 4.01
C GLU A 219 15.72 -2.17 3.85
N ALA A 220 15.32 -2.68 2.70
CA ALA A 220 15.26 -4.10 2.41
C ALA A 220 16.00 -4.47 1.13
N ALA A 221 16.23 -5.77 0.91
CA ALA A 221 16.68 -6.30 -0.37
C ALA A 221 15.92 -7.58 -0.71
N LEU A 222 15.82 -7.89 -2.00
CA LEU A 222 15.26 -9.13 -2.50
C LEU A 222 16.36 -9.96 -3.16
N MET A 223 16.29 -11.27 -2.97
CA MET A 223 17.09 -12.24 -3.72
C MET A 223 16.28 -13.51 -3.98
N ASN A 224 16.78 -14.37 -4.87
CA ASN A 224 16.19 -15.68 -5.10
C ASN A 224 16.34 -16.54 -3.85
N CYS A 225 15.30 -17.29 -3.49
CA CYS A 225 15.40 -18.17 -2.34
C CYS A 225 16.31 -19.36 -2.64
N TYR A 226 17.38 -19.54 -1.85
CA TYR A 226 18.30 -20.68 -2.01
C TYR A 226 17.64 -22.06 -1.84
N LYS A 227 16.46 -22.13 -1.20
CA LYS A 227 15.75 -23.39 -0.90
C LYS A 227 14.68 -23.74 -1.93
N CYS A 228 13.76 -22.81 -2.22
CA CYS A 228 12.67 -23.05 -3.18
C CYS A 228 12.97 -22.51 -4.58
N SER A 229 14.08 -21.79 -4.77
CA SER A 229 14.48 -21.16 -6.04
C SER A 229 13.51 -20.11 -6.60
N GLU A 230 12.46 -19.77 -5.85
CA GLU A 230 11.50 -18.73 -6.24
C GLU A 230 12.20 -17.37 -6.36
N PRO A 231 12.10 -16.70 -7.51
CA PRO A 231 12.80 -15.45 -7.78
C PRO A 231 12.28 -14.32 -6.89
N ASP A 232 13.19 -13.46 -6.43
CA ASP A 232 12.90 -12.27 -5.61
C ASP A 232 12.01 -12.53 -4.36
N SER A 233 11.93 -13.79 -3.93
CA SER A 233 11.06 -14.21 -2.83
C SER A 233 11.73 -14.08 -1.46
N TYR A 234 13.03 -13.81 -1.39
CA TYR A 234 13.79 -13.77 -0.14
C TYR A 234 14.02 -12.32 0.30
N LEU A 235 13.25 -11.88 1.29
CA LEU A 235 13.30 -10.52 1.84
C LEU A 235 14.38 -10.42 2.91
N ILE A 236 15.29 -9.46 2.75
CA ILE A 236 16.45 -9.24 3.63
C ILE A 236 16.31 -7.86 4.27
N ASP A 237 16.57 -7.77 5.56
CA ASP A 237 16.66 -6.49 6.28
C ASP A 237 18.10 -5.92 6.13
N ARG A 238 18.25 -4.83 5.38
CA ARG A 238 19.55 -4.18 5.15
C ARG A 238 20.07 -3.49 6.41
N LEU A 239 19.17 -3.06 7.29
CA LEU A 239 19.51 -2.29 8.49
C LEU A 239 19.98 -3.20 9.64
N ASN A 240 19.59 -4.47 9.61
CA ASN A 240 19.97 -5.47 10.61
C ASN A 240 21.21 -6.28 10.23
N GLY A 241 22.32 -5.57 9.96
CA GLY A 241 23.63 -6.15 9.68
C GLY A 241 24.49 -6.31 10.94
N ASN A 242 25.35 -7.32 10.97
CA ASN A 242 26.38 -7.49 12.02
C ASN A 242 27.82 -7.32 11.47
N GLU A 243 28.80 -7.32 12.37
CA GLU A 243 30.24 -7.16 12.03
C GLU A 243 30.77 -8.24 11.05
N LYS A 244 30.06 -9.37 10.92
CA LYS A 244 30.40 -10.46 9.99
C LYS A 244 29.68 -10.33 8.64
N GLN A 245 29.13 -9.15 8.34
CA GLN A 245 28.34 -8.89 7.12
C GLN A 245 27.12 -9.79 7.00
N GLN A 246 26.60 -10.31 8.10
CA GLN A 246 25.42 -11.17 8.09
C GLN A 246 24.17 -10.35 8.32
N HIS A 247 23.12 -10.67 7.57
CA HIS A 247 21.81 -10.05 7.65
C HIS A 247 20.76 -11.14 7.81
N MET A 248 19.70 -10.85 8.56
CA MET A 248 18.56 -11.75 8.62
C MET A 248 17.74 -11.62 7.34
N GLY A 249 17.36 -12.76 6.75
CA GLY A 249 16.41 -12.76 5.66
C GLY A 249 15.41 -13.91 5.76
N LYS A 250 14.26 -13.72 5.12
CA LYS A 250 13.13 -14.63 5.17
C LYS A 250 12.53 -14.78 3.79
N CYS A 251 12.40 -16.03 3.35
CA CYS A 251 11.63 -16.37 2.16
C CYS A 251 10.14 -16.14 2.42
N LEU A 252 9.53 -15.32 1.58
CA LEU A 252 8.11 -14.97 1.61
C LEU A 252 7.22 -16.10 1.07
N GLU A 253 7.79 -17.09 0.38
CA GLU A 253 7.09 -18.27 -0.15
C GLU A 253 7.24 -19.49 0.77
N CYS A 254 8.45 -20.04 0.89
CA CYS A 254 8.68 -21.27 1.65
C CYS A 254 8.96 -21.05 3.15
N ARG A 255 8.90 -19.80 3.63
CA ARG A 255 9.12 -19.38 5.03
C ARG A 255 10.49 -19.71 5.63
N THR A 256 11.44 -20.12 4.81
CA THR A 256 12.81 -20.36 5.26
C THR A 256 13.41 -19.06 5.75
N ASN A 257 14.02 -19.10 6.94
CA ASN A 257 14.56 -17.93 7.63
C ASN A 257 16.00 -18.25 8.05
N THR A 258 16.97 -17.65 7.36
CA THR A 258 18.40 -17.90 7.57
C THR A 258 19.21 -16.62 7.39
N LEU A 259 20.44 -16.64 7.90
CA LEU A 259 21.38 -15.55 7.70
C LEU A 259 21.91 -15.59 6.27
N VAL A 260 21.86 -14.44 5.61
CA VAL A 260 22.54 -14.17 4.34
C VAL A 260 23.75 -13.28 4.58
N ARG A 261 24.67 -13.19 3.61
CA ARG A 261 25.80 -12.28 3.67
C ARG A 261 25.69 -11.18 2.64
N ARG A 262 26.18 -9.99 3.00
CA ARG A 262 26.44 -8.90 2.06
C ARG A 262 27.89 -8.97 1.61
N CYS A 263 28.13 -9.14 0.31
CA CYS A 263 29.49 -9.14 -0.24
C CYS A 263 30.20 -7.83 0.11
N TYR A 264 31.46 -7.90 0.53
CA TYR A 264 32.20 -6.70 0.92
C TYR A 264 32.46 -5.77 -0.27
N GLU A 265 32.73 -6.35 -1.45
CA GLU A 265 33.13 -5.60 -2.64
C GLU A 265 31.93 -5.08 -3.44
N CYS A 266 31.04 -5.99 -3.88
CA CYS A 266 29.92 -5.63 -4.78
C CYS A 266 28.60 -5.35 -4.03
N GLU A 267 28.59 -5.47 -2.70
CA GLU A 267 27.43 -5.28 -1.84
C GLU A 267 26.23 -6.20 -2.11
N HIS A 268 26.35 -7.16 -3.05
CA HIS A 268 25.31 -8.12 -3.37
C HIS A 268 25.06 -9.09 -2.21
N PHE A 269 23.80 -9.44 -1.99
CA PHE A 269 23.43 -10.42 -0.97
C PHE A 269 23.48 -11.84 -1.52
N PHE A 270 24.04 -12.77 -0.75
CA PHE A 270 24.14 -14.18 -1.13
C PHE A 270 23.97 -15.10 0.08
N HIS A 271 23.53 -16.33 -0.15
CA HIS A 271 23.40 -17.31 0.92
C HIS A 271 24.72 -18.10 1.07
N PRO A 272 25.29 -18.26 2.29
CA PRO A 272 26.55 -18.97 2.52
C PRO A 272 26.62 -20.39 1.93
N SER A 273 25.48 -21.08 1.83
CA SER A 273 25.42 -22.43 1.24
C SER A 273 25.70 -22.46 -0.27
N GLN A 274 25.69 -21.30 -0.94
CA GLN A 274 26.05 -21.18 -2.36
C GLN A 274 27.57 -21.02 -2.56
N GLY A 275 28.33 -21.01 -1.46
CA GLY A 275 29.77 -20.74 -1.43
C GLY A 275 30.05 -19.39 -0.78
N GLU A 276 31.12 -19.32 0.00
CA GLU A 276 31.63 -18.06 0.54
C GLU A 276 33.16 -18.07 0.50
N LEU A 277 33.74 -16.92 0.22
CA LEU A 277 35.18 -16.70 0.29
C LEU A 277 35.46 -15.74 1.43
N ASN A 278 36.54 -16.01 2.17
CA ASN A 278 36.97 -15.17 3.27
C ASN A 278 38.40 -14.68 3.04
N PHE A 279 38.63 -13.38 3.25
CA PHE A 279 39.94 -12.77 3.28
C PHE A 279 39.94 -11.66 4.34
N GLU A 280 40.90 -11.68 5.26
CA GLU A 280 41.02 -10.67 6.33
C GLU A 280 39.71 -10.38 7.11
N ASN A 281 38.96 -11.43 7.46
CA ASN A 281 37.65 -11.36 8.11
C ASN A 281 36.53 -10.69 7.28
N LYS A 282 36.76 -10.49 5.98
CA LYS A 282 35.78 -9.98 5.01
C LYS A 282 35.27 -11.14 4.16
N TYR A 283 33.99 -11.09 3.81
CA TYR A 283 33.30 -12.14 3.06
C TYR A 283 32.89 -11.66 1.66
N PHE A 284 33.10 -12.52 0.66
CA PHE A 284 32.90 -12.23 -0.76
C PHE A 284 32.04 -13.29 -1.44
N CYS A 285 31.23 -12.87 -2.41
CA CYS A 285 30.33 -13.76 -3.15
C CYS A 285 31.02 -14.52 -4.30
N THR A 286 32.12 -14.00 -4.84
CA THR A 286 32.87 -14.58 -5.97
C THR A 286 34.37 -14.35 -5.82
N ASN A 287 35.19 -15.16 -6.51
CA ASN A 287 36.64 -14.96 -6.55
C ASN A 287 36.98 -13.58 -7.12
N ASP A 288 36.29 -13.16 -8.18
CA ASP A 288 36.46 -11.83 -8.78
C ASP A 288 36.30 -10.70 -7.76
N CYS A 289 35.27 -10.77 -6.89
CA CYS A 289 35.07 -9.77 -5.84
C CYS A 289 36.20 -9.76 -4.81
N LYS A 290 36.79 -10.92 -4.53
CA LYS A 290 37.92 -11.04 -3.61
C LYS A 290 39.20 -10.49 -4.25
N GLU A 291 39.50 -10.88 -5.49
CA GLU A 291 40.69 -10.43 -6.22
C GLU A 291 40.68 -8.91 -6.41
N ILE A 292 39.53 -8.33 -6.80
CA ILE A 292 39.38 -6.86 -6.91
C ILE A 292 39.70 -6.14 -5.59
N TYR A 293 39.32 -6.74 -4.45
CA TYR A 293 39.62 -6.17 -3.13
C TYR A 293 41.10 -6.32 -2.75
N GLU A 294 41.72 -7.46 -3.08
CA GLU A 294 43.14 -7.71 -2.81
C GLU A 294 44.09 -6.82 -3.62
N GLU A 295 43.64 -6.34 -4.79
CA GLU A 295 44.41 -5.43 -5.65
C GLU A 295 44.34 -3.95 -5.24
N ARG A 296 43.50 -3.59 -4.25
CA ARG A 296 43.34 -2.20 -3.75
C ARG A 296 44.24 -1.88 -2.58
#